data_AF-A0A2V7PNN0-F1
#
_entry.id   AF-A0A2V7PNN0-F1
#
_cell.length_a   1.000
_cell.length_b   1.000
_cell.length_c   1.000
_cell.angle_alpha   90.00
_cell.angle_beta   90.00
_cell.angle_gamma   90.00
#
_symmetry.space_group_name_H-M   'P 1'
#
loop_
_entity.id
_entity.type
_entity.pdbx_description
1 polymer ?
#
loop_
_entity_poly.entity_id
_entity_poly.type
_entity_poly.pdbx_seq_one_letter_code
_entity_poly.pdbx_strand_id
1 'polypeptide(L)'
;MDIVLLLARVLLAVVFLVAGVTKLADLKGSRQALRDFGVPAWLAAPGGVLLPLASAWWAAVGALALLLLFVLGIAYNLARGRQPDCHCFGQVYSKPIGRSTLLRNLVLAAVAVFLVGFGKTTSGLSAFAWLAALSLTERLALGAGLFLLALLAGAGWLLVQMLRQQGRLLLRLEALEERMAAAGTADSVAPAQATPPAGLPVGSVAPAFALPGLNGETLTLDFLRAGGKPVLLLFSDPGCGPCTSLLPEVGRWQRDYAGKLTVALISRGNVEANRAKASEHGIGQVLLQREREIAEAYQGRGTPGAVLVRPDGTIGSPLAQGAEAIRALVASAVGLPVLHAVPAPLNGHGNGHGNGALPLVKPETLANASKIGTPAPAFSLPDLSGQTVALSDFRGHTTLLLFRRPSCGFCQRMLPDLQAWEANPPPDAPRLLVVSTGSVEENRALGLRSPVVLDQD
;
A
#
# COMPACT_ATOMS: atom_id res chain seq x y z
N MET A 1 -3.21 -45.79 -31.40
CA MET A 1 -3.94 -46.29 -30.21
C MET A 1 -3.09 -46.15 -28.95
N ASP A 2 -1.81 -46.55 -29.00
CA ASP A 2 -0.94 -46.60 -27.81
C ASP A 2 -0.62 -45.23 -27.18
N ILE A 3 -0.42 -44.18 -27.99
CA ILE A 3 -0.19 -42.81 -27.50
C ILE A 3 -1.41 -42.30 -26.72
N VAL A 4 -2.62 -42.57 -27.20
CA VAL A 4 -3.88 -42.16 -26.55
C VAL A 4 -4.04 -42.88 -25.20
N LEU A 5 -3.71 -44.16 -25.14
CA LEU A 5 -3.72 -44.92 -23.89
C LEU A 5 -2.65 -44.45 -22.90
N LEU A 6 -1.45 -44.10 -23.38
CA LEU A 6 -0.39 -43.53 -22.56
C LEU A 6 -0.80 -42.16 -21.98
N LEU A 7 -1.32 -41.26 -22.82
CA LEU A 7 -1.80 -39.94 -22.38
C LEU A 7 -2.94 -40.08 -21.36
N ALA A 8 -3.89 -40.98 -21.58
CA ALA A 8 -4.97 -41.25 -20.64
C ALA A 8 -4.45 -41.82 -19.30
N ARG A 9 -3.44 -42.72 -19.33
CA ARG A 9 -2.78 -43.25 -18.11
C ARG A 9 -2.07 -42.15 -17.35
N VAL A 10 -1.27 -41.32 -18.04
CA VAL A 10 -0.54 -40.19 -17.42
C VAL A 10 -1.53 -39.18 -16.82
N LEU A 11 -2.61 -38.86 -17.53
CA LEU A 11 -3.64 -37.94 -17.04
C LEU A 11 -4.26 -38.43 -15.72
N LEU A 12 -4.74 -39.68 -15.67
CA LEU A 12 -5.29 -40.24 -14.42
C LEU A 12 -4.21 -40.33 -13.33
N ALA A 13 -3.00 -40.76 -13.66
CA ALA A 13 -1.91 -40.84 -12.68
C ALA A 13 -1.62 -39.48 -12.04
N VAL A 14 -1.51 -38.40 -12.82
CA VAL A 14 -1.29 -37.05 -12.31
C VAL A 14 -2.46 -36.58 -11.45
N VAL A 15 -3.70 -36.79 -11.90
CA VAL A 15 -4.90 -36.37 -11.15
C VAL A 15 -4.96 -37.07 -9.79
N PHE A 16 -4.76 -38.38 -9.76
CA PHE A 16 -4.80 -39.17 -8.52
C PHE A 16 -3.60 -38.88 -7.62
N LEU A 17 -2.40 -38.64 -8.18
CA LEU A 17 -1.22 -38.27 -7.41
C LEU A 17 -1.41 -36.91 -6.71
N VAL A 18 -1.86 -35.90 -7.46
CA VAL A 18 -2.14 -34.56 -6.90
C VAL A 18 -3.26 -34.64 -5.86
N ALA A 19 -4.34 -35.37 -6.14
CA ALA A 19 -5.42 -35.58 -5.18
C ALA A 19 -4.95 -36.33 -3.92
N GLY A 20 -4.09 -37.34 -4.06
CA GLY A 20 -3.53 -38.11 -2.95
C GLY A 20 -2.61 -37.27 -2.06
N VAL A 21 -1.63 -36.58 -2.64
CA VAL A 21 -0.67 -35.74 -1.89
C VAL A 21 -1.40 -34.60 -1.17
N THR A 22 -2.35 -33.94 -1.83
CA THR A 22 -3.12 -32.85 -1.21
C THR A 22 -4.04 -33.33 -0.09
N LYS A 23 -4.65 -34.52 -0.21
CA LYS A 23 -5.44 -35.14 0.88
C LYS A 23 -4.58 -35.61 2.05
N LEU A 24 -3.37 -36.11 1.80
CA LEU A 24 -2.42 -36.45 2.86
C LEU A 24 -1.92 -35.22 3.62
N ALA A 25 -1.75 -34.08 2.92
CA ALA A 25 -1.40 -32.81 3.55
C ALA A 25 -2.57 -32.22 4.40
N ASP A 26 -3.81 -32.63 4.14
CA ASP A 26 -5.02 -32.17 4.84
C ASP A 26 -5.89 -33.36 5.30
N LEU A 27 -5.34 -34.19 6.20
CA LEU A 27 -6.04 -35.34 6.76
C LEU A 27 -7.30 -34.94 7.54
N LYS A 28 -7.29 -33.77 8.19
CA LYS A 28 -8.43 -33.28 8.97
C LYS A 28 -9.59 -32.88 8.05
N GLY A 29 -9.34 -32.08 7.00
CA GLY A 29 -10.34 -31.72 6.00
C GLY A 29 -10.87 -32.94 5.25
N SER A 30 -9.99 -33.89 4.91
CA SER A 30 -10.39 -35.15 4.25
C SER A 30 -11.34 -35.99 5.09
N ARG A 31 -11.10 -36.10 6.41
CA ARG A 31 -11.98 -36.82 7.34
C ARG A 31 -13.33 -36.10 7.52
N GLN A 32 -13.31 -34.78 7.58
CA GLN A 32 -14.52 -33.98 7.71
C GLN A 32 -15.42 -34.15 6.47
N ALA A 33 -14.83 -34.06 5.27
CA ALA A 33 -15.55 -34.28 4.02
C ALA A 33 -16.23 -35.66 3.98
N LEU A 34 -15.55 -36.73 4.40
CA LEU A 34 -16.16 -38.07 4.44
C LEU A 34 -17.38 -38.13 5.39
N ARG A 35 -17.30 -37.46 6.56
CA ARG A 35 -18.42 -37.37 7.50
C ARG A 35 -19.59 -36.56 6.93
N ASP A 36 -19.30 -35.46 6.25
CA ASP A 36 -20.33 -34.59 5.63
C ASP A 36 -21.06 -35.31 4.48
N PHE A 37 -20.39 -36.26 3.82
CA PHE A 37 -20.99 -37.18 2.85
C PHE A 37 -21.73 -38.36 3.50
N GLY A 38 -21.74 -38.47 4.83
CA GLY A 38 -22.44 -39.51 5.58
C GLY A 38 -21.67 -40.82 5.76
N VAL A 39 -20.35 -40.82 5.55
CA VAL A 39 -19.51 -42.02 5.73
C VAL A 39 -19.27 -42.25 7.24
N PRO A 40 -19.53 -43.47 7.77
CA PRO A 40 -19.28 -43.81 9.17
C PRO A 40 -17.83 -43.57 9.62
N ALA A 41 -17.62 -43.16 10.86
CA ALA A 41 -16.31 -42.75 11.37
C ALA A 41 -15.22 -43.85 11.31
N TRP A 42 -15.61 -45.13 11.35
CA TRP A 42 -14.69 -46.28 11.23
C TRP A 42 -14.19 -46.50 9.79
N LEU A 43 -14.96 -46.07 8.78
CA LEU A 43 -14.55 -46.03 7.37
C LEU A 43 -13.79 -44.74 7.00
N ALA A 44 -13.93 -43.69 7.82
CA ALA A 44 -13.23 -42.41 7.64
C ALA A 44 -11.80 -42.40 8.21
N ALA A 45 -11.37 -43.47 8.89
CA ALA A 45 -9.97 -43.68 9.24
C ALA A 45 -9.19 -44.07 7.96
N PRO A 46 -8.03 -43.46 7.67
CA PRO A 46 -7.31 -43.79 6.44
C PRO A 46 -6.77 -45.21 6.55
N GLY A 47 -7.37 -46.15 5.81
CA GLY A 47 -6.75 -47.41 5.42
C GLY A 47 -5.65 -47.15 4.40
N GLY A 48 -4.60 -46.44 4.85
CA GLY A 48 -3.49 -46.00 4.03
C GLY A 48 -2.41 -47.05 3.87
N VAL A 49 -2.75 -48.27 3.42
CA VAL A 49 -1.77 -49.20 2.84
C VAL A 49 -2.50 -50.12 1.85
N LEU A 50 -2.52 -49.76 0.57
CA LEU A 50 -2.54 -50.75 -0.50
C LEU A 50 -1.37 -50.44 -1.42
N LEU A 51 -0.37 -51.30 -1.34
CA LEU A 51 0.91 -51.22 -2.05
C LEU A 51 0.74 -51.31 -3.59
N PRO A 52 1.72 -50.81 -4.34
CA PRO A 52 1.70 -50.60 -5.78
C PRO A 52 2.14 -51.86 -6.53
N LEU A 53 1.42 -52.96 -6.37
CA LEU A 53 1.67 -54.20 -7.14
C LEU A 53 0.53 -54.55 -8.10
N ALA A 54 -0.41 -53.62 -8.28
CA ALA A 54 -1.43 -53.71 -9.31
C ALA A 54 -0.81 -53.36 -10.67
N SER A 55 -0.95 -54.25 -11.66
CA SER A 55 -0.64 -53.93 -13.05
C SER A 55 -1.38 -52.64 -13.48
N ALA A 56 -0.90 -51.94 -14.51
CA ALA A 56 -1.52 -50.70 -14.98
C ALA A 56 -3.03 -50.84 -15.26
N TRP A 57 -3.48 -52.06 -15.60
CA TRP A 57 -4.89 -52.39 -15.75
C TRP A 57 -5.65 -52.43 -14.41
N TRP A 58 -5.11 -53.11 -13.39
CA TRP A 58 -5.71 -53.13 -12.05
C TRP A 58 -5.74 -51.74 -11.40
N ALA A 59 -4.74 -50.88 -11.69
CA ALA A 59 -4.76 -49.48 -11.28
C ALA A 59 -5.90 -48.69 -11.95
N ALA A 60 -6.17 -48.93 -13.25
CA ALA A 60 -7.30 -48.33 -13.96
C ALA A 60 -8.65 -48.82 -13.41
N VAL A 61 -8.76 -50.10 -13.07
CA VAL A 61 -9.96 -50.67 -12.42
C VAL A 61 -10.19 -50.04 -11.04
N GLY A 62 -9.14 -49.89 -10.23
CA GLY A 62 -9.22 -49.23 -8.92
C GLY A 62 -9.62 -47.75 -9.04
N ALA A 63 -9.03 -47.03 -9.99
CA ALA A 63 -9.38 -45.64 -10.28
C ALA A 63 -10.85 -45.49 -10.71
N LEU A 64 -11.33 -46.39 -11.59
CA LEU A 64 -12.73 -46.41 -12.02
C LEU A 64 -13.68 -46.68 -10.85
N ALA A 65 -13.39 -47.67 -10.01
CA ALA A 65 -14.21 -47.98 -8.84
C ALA A 65 -14.31 -46.78 -7.89
N LEU A 66 -13.20 -46.10 -7.62
CA LEU A 66 -13.17 -44.92 -6.74
C LEU A 66 -13.93 -43.75 -7.34
N LEU A 67 -13.78 -43.50 -8.65
CA LEU A 67 -14.51 -42.44 -9.36
C LEU A 67 -16.01 -42.71 -9.37
N LEU A 68 -16.44 -43.94 -9.62
CA LEU A 68 -17.86 -44.31 -9.60
C LEU A 68 -18.47 -44.13 -8.20
N LEU A 69 -17.80 -44.62 -7.16
CA LEU A 69 -18.24 -44.44 -5.78
C LEU A 69 -18.39 -42.95 -5.44
N PHE A 70 -17.44 -42.14 -5.90
CA PHE A 70 -17.47 -40.69 -5.69
C PHE A 70 -18.60 -40.00 -6.47
N VAL A 71 -18.81 -40.39 -7.74
CA VAL A 71 -19.93 -39.91 -8.58
C VAL A 71 -21.27 -40.25 -7.95
N LEU A 72 -21.45 -41.48 -7.46
CA LEU A 72 -22.66 -41.91 -6.75
C LEU A 72 -22.90 -41.07 -5.49
N GLY A 73 -21.85 -40.82 -4.69
CA GLY A 73 -21.94 -39.97 -3.49
C GLY A 73 -22.36 -38.52 -3.81
N ILE A 74 -21.81 -37.94 -4.88
CA ILE A 74 -22.21 -36.59 -5.33
C ILE A 74 -23.66 -36.60 -5.83
N ALA A 75 -24.02 -37.55 -6.69
CA ALA A 75 -25.37 -37.64 -7.27
C ALA A 75 -26.44 -37.84 -6.18
N TYR A 76 -26.17 -38.70 -5.18
CA TYR A 76 -27.06 -38.92 -4.05
C TYR A 76 -27.31 -37.65 -3.24
N ASN A 77 -26.24 -36.90 -2.92
CA ASN A 77 -26.38 -35.66 -2.16
C ASN A 77 -27.10 -34.57 -2.97
N LEU A 78 -26.79 -34.42 -4.27
CA LEU A 78 -27.49 -33.48 -5.14
C LEU A 78 -28.99 -33.84 -5.30
N ALA A 79 -29.32 -35.12 -5.42
CA ALA A 79 -30.72 -35.58 -5.49
C ALA A 79 -31.50 -35.31 -4.19
N ARG A 80 -30.82 -35.28 -3.05
CA ARG A 80 -31.36 -34.93 -1.73
C ARG A 80 -31.35 -33.41 -1.46
N GLY A 81 -30.93 -32.58 -2.42
CA GLY A 81 -30.80 -31.13 -2.27
C GLY A 81 -29.65 -30.68 -1.35
N ARG A 82 -28.71 -31.58 -1.02
CA ARG A 82 -27.57 -31.30 -0.15
C ARG A 82 -26.36 -30.92 -0.99
N GLN A 83 -25.64 -29.86 -0.58
CA GLN A 83 -24.42 -29.42 -1.23
C GLN A 83 -23.26 -29.32 -0.23
N PRO A 84 -22.78 -30.45 0.33
CA PRO A 84 -21.60 -30.46 1.19
C PRO A 84 -20.38 -29.93 0.44
N ASP A 85 -19.44 -29.35 1.17
CA ASP A 85 -18.18 -28.88 0.61
C ASP A 85 -17.30 -30.05 0.17
N CYS A 86 -16.85 -30.03 -1.08
CA CYS A 86 -15.88 -31.03 -1.53
C CYS A 86 -14.44 -30.55 -1.32
N HIS A 87 -13.72 -31.22 -0.42
CA HIS A 87 -12.25 -31.14 -0.31
C HIS A 87 -11.56 -32.07 -1.31
N CYS A 88 -12.00 -32.05 -2.58
CA CYS A 88 -11.57 -32.95 -3.65
C CYS A 88 -10.04 -32.91 -3.87
N PHE A 89 -9.40 -31.75 -3.63
CA PHE A 89 -7.95 -31.51 -3.74
C PHE A 89 -7.39 -30.86 -2.45
N GLY A 90 -7.92 -31.26 -1.29
CA GLY A 90 -7.55 -30.66 0.01
C GLY A 90 -7.89 -29.17 0.10
N GLN A 91 -7.02 -28.38 0.74
CA GLN A 91 -7.17 -26.92 0.92
C GLN A 91 -6.95 -26.09 -0.35
N VAL A 92 -6.50 -26.71 -1.46
CA VAL A 92 -6.17 -25.99 -2.71
C VAL A 92 -7.44 -25.56 -3.45
N TYR A 93 -8.52 -26.34 -3.33
CA TYR A 93 -9.81 -26.02 -3.94
C TYR A 93 -10.94 -26.65 -3.14
N SER A 94 -11.79 -25.83 -2.51
CA SER A 94 -12.98 -26.26 -1.77
C SER A 94 -14.16 -25.43 -2.26
N LYS A 95 -15.18 -26.11 -2.78
CA LYS A 95 -16.46 -25.51 -3.19
C LYS A 95 -17.60 -26.50 -2.88
N PRO A 96 -18.83 -25.99 -2.67
CA PRO A 96 -20.02 -26.82 -2.57
C PRO A 96 -20.15 -27.71 -3.81
N ILE A 97 -20.56 -28.96 -3.63
CA ILE A 97 -20.79 -29.85 -4.77
C ILE A 97 -21.88 -29.29 -5.69
N GLY A 98 -21.63 -29.36 -7.00
CA GLY A 98 -22.58 -28.88 -8.01
C GLY A 98 -22.54 -29.73 -9.29
N ARG A 99 -23.38 -29.36 -10.26
CA ARG A 99 -23.50 -30.06 -11.55
C ARG A 99 -22.17 -30.13 -12.31
N SER A 100 -21.35 -29.09 -12.22
CA SER A 100 -20.00 -29.06 -12.81
C SER A 100 -19.06 -30.11 -12.19
N THR A 101 -19.12 -30.30 -10.87
CA THR A 101 -18.33 -31.32 -10.15
C THR A 101 -18.73 -32.74 -10.58
N LEU A 102 -20.03 -32.98 -10.74
CA LEU A 102 -20.55 -34.25 -11.25
C LEU A 102 -20.06 -34.52 -12.68
N LEU A 103 -20.19 -33.54 -13.58
CA LEU A 103 -19.78 -33.65 -14.98
C LEU A 103 -18.27 -33.94 -15.10
N ARG A 104 -17.43 -33.21 -14.35
CA ARG A 104 -15.97 -33.43 -14.36
C ARG A 104 -15.59 -34.85 -13.95
N ASN A 105 -16.25 -35.39 -12.93
CA ASN A 105 -15.97 -36.76 -12.46
C ASN A 105 -16.51 -37.83 -13.41
N LEU A 106 -17.63 -37.57 -14.10
CA LEU A 106 -18.12 -38.44 -15.18
C LEU A 106 -17.15 -38.49 -16.36
N VAL A 107 -16.54 -37.36 -16.74
CA VAL A 107 -15.50 -37.32 -17.78
C VAL A 107 -14.28 -38.14 -17.36
N LEU A 108 -13.79 -37.99 -16.12
CA LEU A 108 -12.68 -38.81 -15.60
C LEU A 108 -13.04 -40.30 -15.55
N ALA A 109 -14.27 -40.64 -15.18
CA ALA A 109 -14.75 -42.02 -15.18
C ALA A 109 -14.79 -42.60 -16.60
N ALA A 110 -15.22 -41.82 -17.61
CA ALA A 110 -15.19 -42.25 -19.01
C ALA A 110 -13.76 -42.55 -19.50
N VAL A 111 -12.79 -41.73 -19.11
CA VAL A 111 -11.36 -41.98 -19.38
C VAL A 111 -10.89 -43.28 -18.70
N ALA A 112 -11.32 -43.54 -17.46
CA ALA A 112 -11.00 -44.79 -16.76
C ALA A 112 -11.67 -46.02 -17.41
N VAL A 113 -12.93 -45.92 -17.85
CA VAL A 113 -13.62 -46.98 -18.62
C VAL A 113 -12.88 -47.28 -19.92
N PHE A 114 -12.46 -46.25 -20.65
CA PHE A 114 -11.65 -46.40 -21.86
C PHE A 114 -10.34 -47.17 -21.57
N LEU A 115 -9.65 -46.86 -20.47
CA LEU A 115 -8.44 -47.57 -20.07
C LEU A 115 -8.68 -49.02 -19.64
N VAL A 116 -9.80 -49.31 -18.97
CA VAL A 116 -10.15 -50.69 -18.57
C VAL A 116 -10.51 -51.54 -19.79
N GLY A 117 -11.29 -50.98 -20.73
CA GLY A 117 -11.75 -51.67 -21.93
C GLY A 117 -10.63 -51.95 -22.95
N PHE A 118 -9.73 -50.98 -23.15
CA PHE A 118 -8.67 -51.08 -24.16
C PHE A 118 -7.28 -51.40 -23.59
N GLY A 119 -7.08 -51.27 -22.28
CA GLY A 119 -5.77 -51.49 -21.64
C GLY A 119 -5.40 -52.95 -21.37
N LYS A 120 -6.34 -53.90 -21.54
CA LYS A 120 -6.08 -55.34 -21.38
C LYS A 120 -5.44 -55.97 -22.63
N THR A 121 -5.67 -55.37 -23.81
CA THR A 121 -5.25 -55.88 -25.12
C THR A 121 -4.00 -55.22 -25.67
N THR A 122 -3.56 -54.10 -25.10
CA THR A 122 -2.32 -53.41 -25.46
C THR A 122 -1.40 -53.34 -24.24
N SER A 123 -0.44 -54.26 -24.18
CA SER A 123 0.76 -54.16 -23.36
C SER A 123 1.67 -53.04 -23.90
N GLY A 124 1.16 -51.81 -23.96
CA GLY A 124 1.91 -50.64 -24.39
C GLY A 124 3.15 -50.47 -23.52
N LEU A 125 4.29 -50.21 -24.18
CA LEU A 125 5.63 -49.95 -23.65
C LEU A 125 5.61 -49.59 -22.15
N SER A 126 6.17 -50.47 -21.33
CA SER A 126 6.39 -50.15 -19.91
C SER A 126 7.23 -48.88 -19.83
N ALA A 127 6.90 -47.98 -18.90
CA ALA A 127 7.66 -46.74 -18.71
C ALA A 127 9.17 -47.02 -18.58
N PHE A 128 9.52 -48.17 -18.00
CA PHE A 128 10.88 -48.68 -17.90
C PHE A 128 11.50 -49.14 -19.22
N ALA A 129 10.74 -49.79 -20.11
CA ALA A 129 11.23 -50.16 -21.44
C ALA A 129 11.44 -48.93 -22.34
N TRP A 130 10.57 -47.93 -22.23
CA TRP A 130 10.75 -46.64 -22.90
C TRP A 130 11.97 -45.89 -22.34
N LEU A 131 12.17 -45.85 -21.01
CA LEU A 131 13.35 -45.23 -20.40
C LEU A 131 14.65 -45.94 -20.79
N ALA A 132 14.61 -47.27 -20.92
CA ALA A 132 15.75 -48.09 -21.32
C ALA A 132 16.12 -47.91 -22.80
N ALA A 133 15.15 -47.54 -23.65
CA ALA A 133 15.35 -47.27 -25.08
C ALA A 133 16.00 -45.90 -25.36
N LEU A 134 16.02 -44.98 -24.38
CA LEU A 134 16.64 -43.66 -24.52
C LEU A 134 18.18 -43.75 -24.52
N SER A 135 18.83 -42.91 -25.32
CA SER A 135 20.28 -42.71 -25.27
C SER A 135 20.72 -42.11 -23.91
N LEU A 136 22.02 -42.18 -23.60
CA LEU A 136 22.54 -41.63 -22.34
C LEU A 136 22.30 -40.11 -22.23
N THR A 137 22.42 -39.38 -23.36
CA THR A 137 22.20 -37.93 -23.43
C THR A 137 20.75 -37.56 -23.18
N GLU A 138 19.79 -38.31 -23.75
CA GLU A 138 18.36 -38.11 -23.52
C GLU A 138 17.97 -38.40 -22.07
N ARG A 139 18.56 -39.42 -21.45
CA ARG A 139 18.35 -39.72 -20.02
C ARG A 139 18.87 -38.61 -19.12
N LEU A 140 20.05 -38.06 -19.41
CA LEU A 140 20.61 -36.93 -18.67
C LEU A 140 19.76 -35.66 -18.86
N ALA A 141 19.29 -35.39 -20.08
CA ALA A 141 18.42 -34.25 -20.37
C ALA A 141 17.06 -34.36 -19.64
N LEU A 142 16.45 -35.54 -19.63
CA LEU A 142 15.23 -35.82 -18.85
C LEU A 142 15.46 -35.64 -17.35
N GLY A 143 16.58 -36.17 -16.83
CA GLY A 143 16.96 -36.00 -15.43
C GLY A 143 17.14 -34.54 -15.04
N ALA A 144 17.86 -33.77 -15.86
CA ALA A 144 18.06 -32.33 -15.65
C ALA A 144 16.74 -31.55 -15.73
N GLY A 145 15.86 -31.88 -16.68
CA GLY A 145 14.54 -31.27 -16.82
C GLY A 145 13.64 -31.54 -15.60
N LEU A 146 13.61 -32.78 -15.10
CA LEU A 146 12.87 -33.14 -13.89
C LEU A 146 13.43 -32.46 -12.65
N PHE A 147 14.75 -32.35 -12.54
CA PHE A 147 15.41 -31.63 -11.44
C PHE A 147 15.06 -30.14 -11.46
N LEU A 148 15.13 -29.49 -12.63
CA LEU A 148 14.75 -28.08 -12.78
C LEU A 148 13.26 -27.86 -12.44
N LEU A 149 12.39 -28.77 -12.88
CA LEU A 149 10.96 -28.70 -12.57
C LEU A 149 10.70 -28.85 -11.05
N ALA A 150 11.44 -29.73 -10.37
CA ALA A 150 11.39 -29.87 -8.92
C ALA A 150 11.86 -28.60 -8.19
N LEU A 151 12.94 -27.96 -8.68
CA LEU A 151 13.41 -26.68 -8.14
C LEU A 151 12.37 -25.57 -8.31
N LEU A 152 11.77 -25.45 -9.49
CA LEU A 152 10.72 -24.45 -9.75
C LEU A 152 9.49 -24.69 -8.87
N ALA A 153 9.06 -25.94 -8.70
CA ALA A 153 7.97 -26.29 -7.81
C ALA A 153 8.30 -25.96 -6.34
N GLY A 154 9.54 -26.24 -5.90
CA GLY A 154 10.02 -25.88 -4.56
C GLY A 154 10.05 -24.36 -4.33
N ALA A 155 10.55 -23.59 -5.29
CA ALA A 155 10.57 -22.12 -5.23
C ALA A 155 9.15 -21.53 -5.21
N GLY A 156 8.25 -22.04 -6.06
CA GLY A 156 6.84 -21.64 -6.06
C GLY A 156 6.15 -21.97 -4.74
N TRP A 157 6.40 -23.15 -4.18
CA TRP A 157 5.91 -23.54 -2.86
C TRP A 157 6.41 -22.61 -1.76
N LEU A 158 7.71 -22.26 -1.76
CA LEU A 158 8.30 -21.33 -0.80
C LEU A 158 7.68 -19.93 -0.90
N LEU A 159 7.49 -19.40 -2.12
CA LEU A 159 6.83 -18.12 -2.34
C LEU A 159 5.40 -18.11 -1.80
N VAL A 160 4.62 -19.16 -2.06
CA VAL A 160 3.26 -19.29 -1.52
C VAL A 160 3.28 -19.38 0.00
N GLN A 161 4.24 -20.10 0.60
CA GLN A 161 4.39 -20.15 2.05
C GLN A 161 4.73 -18.78 2.65
N MET A 162 5.62 -18.02 2.00
CA MET A 162 6.00 -16.68 2.42
C MET A 162 4.81 -15.71 2.35
N LEU A 163 4.05 -15.72 1.25
CA LEU A 163 2.83 -14.93 1.11
C LEU A 163 1.79 -15.30 2.18
N ARG A 164 1.60 -16.60 2.46
CA ARG A 164 0.72 -17.06 3.54
C ARG A 164 1.22 -16.67 4.93
N GLN A 165 2.53 -16.62 5.14
CA GLN A 165 3.11 -16.19 6.42
C GLN A 165 2.90 -14.69 6.62
N GLN A 166 3.11 -13.88 5.59
CA GLN A 166 2.83 -12.43 5.62
C GLN A 166 1.34 -12.15 5.84
N GLY A 167 0.46 -12.86 5.13
CA GLY A 167 -0.99 -12.73 5.34
C GLY A 167 -1.43 -13.07 6.77
N ARG A 168 -0.87 -14.12 7.38
CA ARG A 168 -1.16 -14.46 8.79
C ARG A 168 -0.66 -13.41 9.77
N LEU A 169 0.46 -12.75 9.47
CA LEU A 169 0.99 -11.66 10.28
C LEU A 169 0.08 -10.42 10.21
N LEU A 170 -0.37 -10.05 9.01
CA LEU A 170 -1.33 -8.96 8.83
C LEU A 170 -2.64 -9.22 9.57
N LEU A 171 -3.22 -10.41 9.41
CA LEU A 171 -4.45 -10.79 10.12
C LEU A 171 -4.28 -10.84 11.64
N ARG A 172 -3.08 -11.15 12.15
CA ARG A 172 -2.78 -11.08 13.59
C ARG A 172 -2.65 -9.65 14.06
N LEU A 173 -2.10 -8.77 13.22
CA LEU A 173 -2.01 -7.35 13.51
C LEU A 173 -3.42 -6.76 13.59
N GLU A 174 -4.26 -7.01 12.59
CA GLU A 174 -5.67 -6.61 12.57
C GLU A 174 -6.42 -7.16 13.79
N ALA A 175 -6.25 -8.45 14.12
CA ALA A 175 -6.88 -9.03 15.30
C ALA A 175 -6.35 -8.45 16.63
N LEU A 176 -5.09 -8.00 16.68
CA LEU A 176 -4.55 -7.28 17.83
C LEU A 176 -5.09 -5.86 17.89
N GLU A 177 -5.21 -5.16 16.77
CA GLU A 177 -5.82 -3.84 16.66
C GLU A 177 -7.30 -3.89 17.08
N GLU A 178 -8.06 -4.87 16.59
CA GLU A 178 -9.44 -5.10 17.00
C GLU A 178 -9.55 -5.49 18.48
N ARG A 179 -8.63 -6.29 19.02
CA ARG A 179 -8.61 -6.60 20.46
C ARG A 179 -8.24 -5.38 21.29
N MET A 180 -7.36 -4.51 20.82
CA MET A 180 -7.05 -3.23 21.49
C MET A 180 -8.22 -2.25 21.39
N ALA A 181 -8.98 -2.27 20.29
CA ALA A 181 -10.21 -1.50 20.16
C ALA A 181 -11.31 -2.04 21.09
N ALA A 182 -11.52 -3.36 21.11
CA ALA A 182 -12.55 -4.03 21.90
C ALA A 182 -12.22 -4.12 23.39
N ALA A 183 -10.95 -4.17 23.78
CA ALA A 183 -10.51 -4.09 25.17
C ALA A 183 -10.62 -2.66 25.74
N GLY A 184 -11.22 -1.74 25.00
CA GLY A 184 -11.42 -0.36 25.43
C GLY A 184 -10.14 0.46 25.44
N THR A 185 -8.96 -0.06 25.09
CA THR A 185 -7.73 0.75 25.01
C THR A 185 -7.74 1.78 23.87
N ALA A 186 -8.73 1.75 22.97
CA ALA A 186 -8.96 2.81 21.99
C ALA A 186 -9.87 3.96 22.51
N ASP A 187 -10.74 3.71 23.51
CA ASP A 187 -11.72 4.68 24.03
C ASP A 187 -11.59 4.97 25.55
N SER A 188 -10.79 4.19 26.27
CA SER A 188 -10.33 4.45 27.64
C SER A 188 -8.86 4.84 27.62
N VAL A 189 -8.57 5.87 26.82
CA VAL A 189 -7.70 6.91 27.32
C VAL A 189 -8.46 7.56 28.50
N ALA A 190 -8.30 7.01 29.71
CA ALA A 190 -8.25 7.89 30.88
C ALA A 190 -7.32 9.03 30.46
N PRO A 191 -7.73 10.32 30.58
CA PRO A 191 -7.14 11.43 29.84
C PRO A 191 -5.66 11.17 29.81
N ALA A 192 -5.16 10.80 28.63
CA ALA A 192 -3.76 10.54 28.44
C ALA A 192 -3.18 11.80 29.03
N GLN A 193 -2.38 11.66 30.08
CA GLN A 193 -1.43 12.71 30.37
C GLN A 193 -0.83 12.98 29.01
N ALA A 194 -1.22 14.13 28.44
CA ALA A 194 -0.88 14.48 27.09
C ALA A 194 0.59 14.15 27.01
N THR A 195 0.98 13.23 26.12
CA THR A 195 2.41 13.07 25.83
C THR A 195 2.86 14.50 25.65
N PRO A 196 3.71 15.04 26.55
CA PRO A 196 3.88 16.48 26.64
C PRO A 196 4.19 16.96 25.23
N PRO A 197 3.49 17.99 24.72
CA PRO A 197 3.73 18.46 23.35
C PRO A 197 5.24 18.55 23.22
N ALA A 198 5.82 17.80 22.28
CA ALA A 198 7.26 17.78 22.15
C ALA A 198 7.72 19.23 21.95
N GLY A 199 8.73 19.66 22.69
CA GLY A 199 9.16 21.05 22.69
C GLY A 199 8.77 21.83 23.95
N LEU A 200 9.35 23.01 24.07
CA LEU A 200 9.06 23.95 25.14
C LEU A 200 7.65 24.57 24.97
N PRO A 201 6.96 24.93 26.07
CA PRO A 201 5.65 25.57 26.00
C PRO A 201 5.68 26.88 25.20
N VAL A 202 4.67 27.10 24.36
CA VAL A 202 4.52 28.38 23.66
C VAL A 202 4.42 29.53 24.66
N GLY A 203 5.22 30.57 24.46
CA GLY A 203 5.31 31.74 25.34
C GLY A 203 6.40 31.62 26.42
N SER A 204 7.00 30.45 26.65
CA SER A 204 8.15 30.33 27.54
C SER A 204 9.37 31.03 26.95
N VAL A 205 10.31 31.45 27.80
CA VAL A 205 11.60 32.01 27.34
C VAL A 205 12.38 30.94 26.57
N ALA A 206 12.89 31.30 25.39
CA ALA A 206 13.72 30.42 24.59
C ALA A 206 15.12 30.29 25.21
N PRO A 207 15.66 29.07 25.37
CA PRO A 207 17.01 28.87 25.91
C PRO A 207 18.06 29.60 25.08
N ALA A 208 18.88 30.41 25.75
CA ALA A 208 20.00 31.11 25.12
C ALA A 208 21.08 30.12 24.68
N PHE A 209 21.77 30.45 23.60
CA PHE A 209 22.93 29.70 23.12
C PHE A 209 23.92 30.63 22.42
N ALA A 210 25.16 30.16 22.35
CA ALA A 210 26.21 30.73 21.53
C ALA A 210 26.90 29.57 20.81
N LEU A 211 26.78 29.51 19.48
CA LEU A 211 27.34 28.43 18.67
C LEU A 211 28.27 29.01 17.60
N PRO A 212 29.36 28.29 17.25
CA PRO A 212 30.19 28.66 16.11
C PRO A 212 29.43 28.51 14.79
N GLY A 213 29.57 29.49 13.91
CA GLY A 213 29.16 29.41 12.51
C GLY A 213 30.20 28.71 11.63
N LEU A 214 29.89 28.57 10.34
CA LEU A 214 30.80 27.93 9.39
C LEU A 214 32.07 28.74 9.11
N ASN A 215 32.10 30.04 9.41
CA ASN A 215 33.26 30.90 9.17
C ASN A 215 34.04 31.21 10.47
N GLY A 216 33.72 30.52 11.57
CA GLY A 216 34.36 30.71 12.88
C GLY A 216 33.81 31.87 13.70
N GLU A 217 32.82 32.59 13.18
CA GLU A 217 32.03 33.57 13.94
C GLU A 217 31.23 32.86 15.04
N THR A 218 30.93 33.55 16.15
CA THR A 218 30.00 33.04 17.16
C THR A 218 28.64 33.69 16.97
N LEU A 219 27.62 32.87 16.71
CA LEU A 219 26.23 33.30 16.53
C LEU A 219 25.43 33.00 17.79
N THR A 220 24.73 34.01 18.30
CA THR A 220 23.87 33.91 19.47
C THR A 220 22.39 34.03 19.08
N LEU A 221 21.50 33.53 19.93
CA LEU A 221 20.06 33.72 19.72
C LEU A 221 19.68 35.20 19.63
N ASP A 222 20.31 36.06 20.43
CA ASP A 222 20.05 37.50 20.42
C ASP A 222 20.52 38.16 19.12
N PHE A 223 21.66 37.72 18.56
CA PHE A 223 22.11 38.17 17.24
C PHE A 223 21.10 37.80 16.15
N LEU A 224 20.57 36.57 16.16
CA LEU A 224 19.56 36.12 15.19
C LEU A 224 18.24 36.91 15.28
N ARG A 225 17.90 37.38 16.49
CA ARG A 225 16.69 38.16 16.78
C ARG A 225 16.83 39.66 16.55
N ALA A 226 18.05 40.19 16.45
CA ALA A 226 18.33 41.62 16.36
C ALA A 226 17.60 42.32 15.20
N GLY A 227 17.25 41.59 14.14
CA GLY A 227 16.45 42.09 13.02
C GLY A 227 14.96 42.31 13.32
N GLY A 228 14.49 42.07 14.55
CA GLY A 228 13.09 42.27 14.96
C GLY A 228 12.10 41.26 14.34
N LYS A 229 12.62 40.20 13.70
CA LYS A 229 11.84 39.17 13.02
C LYS A 229 11.77 37.91 13.88
N PRO A 230 10.72 37.09 13.72
CA PRO A 230 10.75 35.75 14.27
C PRO A 230 11.95 34.97 13.72
N VAL A 231 12.51 34.08 14.55
CA VAL A 231 13.63 33.21 14.21
C VAL A 231 13.13 31.77 14.15
N LEU A 232 13.26 31.11 13.01
CA LEU A 232 13.06 29.67 12.90
C LEU A 232 14.39 28.97 13.19
N LEU A 233 14.44 28.24 14.31
CA LEU A 233 15.55 27.34 14.61
C LEU A 233 15.24 25.97 14.00
N LEU A 234 16.07 25.51 13.06
CA LEU A 234 15.92 24.22 12.39
C LEU A 234 17.05 23.29 12.82
N PHE A 235 16.71 22.23 13.55
CA PHE A 235 17.64 21.20 14.00
C PHE A 235 17.83 20.12 12.93
N SER A 236 19.07 19.92 12.53
CA SER A 236 19.48 19.00 11.45
C SER A 236 20.67 18.13 11.87
N ASP A 237 20.97 17.13 11.04
CA ASP A 237 22.13 16.27 11.18
C ASP A 237 22.74 15.97 9.78
N PRO A 238 24.07 15.99 9.60
CA PRO A 238 24.71 15.68 8.32
C PRO A 238 24.39 14.28 7.78
N GLY A 239 24.16 13.28 8.63
CA GLY A 239 23.81 11.91 8.24
C GLY A 239 22.32 11.66 8.00
N CYS A 240 21.47 12.68 8.17
CA CYS A 240 20.03 12.55 8.08
C CYS A 240 19.52 12.72 6.64
N GLY A 241 18.98 11.63 6.08
CA GLY A 241 18.36 11.61 4.74
C GLY A 241 17.20 12.62 4.60
N PRO A 242 16.16 12.57 5.46
CA PRO A 242 15.05 13.52 5.41
C PRO A 242 15.47 14.99 5.57
N CYS A 243 16.50 15.25 6.38
CA CYS A 243 17.04 16.59 6.56
C CYS A 243 17.70 17.10 5.28
N THR A 244 18.43 16.22 4.58
CA THR A 244 19.10 16.54 3.30
C THR A 244 18.07 16.95 2.24
N SER A 245 16.91 16.29 2.18
CA SER A 245 15.83 16.66 1.26
C SER A 245 15.22 18.06 1.52
N LEU A 246 15.36 18.61 2.73
CA LEU A 246 14.81 19.92 3.10
C LEU A 246 15.79 21.08 2.81
N LEU A 247 17.09 20.81 2.64
CA LEU A 247 18.12 21.83 2.49
C LEU A 247 17.91 22.80 1.30
N PRO A 248 17.46 22.36 0.10
CA PRO A 248 17.14 23.29 -0.98
C PRO A 248 16.06 24.31 -0.60
N GLU A 249 15.07 23.90 0.19
CA GLU A 249 14.02 24.79 0.70
C GLU A 249 14.57 25.74 1.77
N VAL A 250 15.43 25.26 2.67
CA VAL A 250 16.08 26.11 3.68
C VAL A 250 16.86 27.25 3.03
N GLY A 251 17.65 26.97 2.00
CA GLY A 251 18.38 27.99 1.25
C GLY A 251 17.45 29.01 0.59
N ARG A 252 16.30 28.56 0.06
CA ARG A 252 15.26 29.47 -0.46
C ARG A 252 14.62 30.30 0.63
N TRP A 253 14.24 29.72 1.77
CA TRP A 253 13.62 30.47 2.86
C TRP A 253 14.56 31.54 3.42
N GLN A 254 15.86 31.25 3.54
CA GLN A 254 16.86 32.24 3.95
C GLN A 254 16.97 33.42 2.97
N ARG A 255 16.71 33.23 1.68
CA ARG A 255 16.74 34.29 0.66
C ARG A 255 15.39 34.99 0.52
N ASP A 256 14.34 34.23 0.21
CA ASP A 256 13.01 34.73 -0.18
C ASP A 256 12.27 35.32 1.02
N TYR A 257 12.52 34.81 2.24
CA TYR A 257 11.84 35.25 3.45
C TYR A 257 12.73 36.06 4.40
N ALA A 258 13.94 36.46 3.98
CA ALA A 258 14.85 37.26 4.80
C ALA A 258 14.19 38.53 5.39
N GLY A 259 13.21 39.11 4.69
CA GLY A 259 12.44 40.28 5.14
C GLY A 259 11.43 39.98 6.26
N LYS A 260 10.99 38.73 6.43
CA LYS A 260 9.90 38.32 7.34
C LYS A 260 10.33 37.31 8.41
N LEU A 261 11.34 36.50 8.14
CA LEU A 261 11.74 35.36 8.95
C LEU A 261 13.27 35.19 8.90
N THR A 262 13.91 35.07 10.06
CA THR A 262 15.30 34.62 10.14
C THR A 262 15.31 33.10 10.23
N VAL A 263 15.96 32.39 9.30
CA VAL A 263 16.06 30.92 9.34
C VAL A 263 17.48 30.52 9.71
N ALA A 264 17.64 29.86 10.85
CA ALA A 264 18.93 29.41 11.37
C ALA A 264 18.99 27.87 11.39
N LEU A 265 19.91 27.29 10.61
CA LEU A 265 20.14 25.85 10.57
C LEU A 265 21.13 25.47 11.67
N ILE A 266 20.68 24.73 12.68
CA ILE A 266 21.53 24.19 13.74
C ILE A 266 21.85 22.75 13.39
N SER A 267 23.10 22.47 13.07
CA SER A 267 23.56 21.16 12.61
C SER A 267 24.64 20.60 13.52
N ARG A 268 24.64 19.28 13.70
CA ARG A 268 25.69 18.57 14.43
C ARG A 268 26.95 18.40 13.58
N GLY A 269 28.10 18.27 14.24
CA GLY A 269 29.35 17.80 13.63
C GLY A 269 30.30 18.92 13.21
N ASN A 270 31.30 18.56 12.41
CA ASN A 270 32.38 19.47 12.05
C ASN A 270 32.00 20.43 10.90
N VAL A 271 32.87 21.43 10.69
CA VAL A 271 32.70 22.47 9.67
C VAL A 271 32.72 21.86 8.27
N GLU A 272 33.59 20.88 8.02
CA GLU A 272 33.81 20.28 6.70
C GLU A 272 32.54 19.59 6.18
N ALA A 273 31.91 18.74 6.99
CA ALA A 273 30.70 18.00 6.61
C ALA A 273 29.50 18.93 6.34
N ASN A 274 29.41 20.02 7.10
CA ASN A 274 28.33 20.99 6.97
C ASN A 274 28.56 22.00 5.84
N ARG A 275 29.81 22.43 5.60
CA ARG A 275 30.18 23.41 4.57
C ARG A 275 29.87 22.90 3.17
N ALA A 276 30.10 21.62 2.89
CA ALA A 276 29.81 21.02 1.58
C ALA A 276 28.31 21.14 1.24
N LYS A 277 27.44 20.68 2.16
CA LYS A 277 25.98 20.72 1.98
C LYS A 277 25.40 22.12 1.99
N ALA A 278 25.94 23.00 2.84
CA ALA A 278 25.49 24.39 2.92
C ALA A 278 25.82 25.15 1.62
N SER A 279 27.03 24.96 1.09
CA SER A 279 27.46 25.60 -0.17
C SER A 279 26.64 25.12 -1.37
N GLU A 280 26.33 23.82 -1.43
CA GLU A 280 25.53 23.21 -2.51
C GLU A 280 24.14 23.85 -2.66
N HIS A 281 23.51 24.22 -1.54
CA HIS A 281 22.15 24.77 -1.52
C HIS A 281 22.07 26.26 -1.19
N GLY A 282 23.22 26.94 -1.07
CA GLY A 282 23.30 28.37 -0.77
C GLY A 282 22.71 28.73 0.60
N ILE A 283 23.03 27.92 1.62
CA ILE A 283 22.60 28.13 3.01
C ILE A 283 23.70 28.91 3.74
N GLY A 284 23.38 30.12 4.21
CA GLY A 284 24.34 31.01 4.87
C GLY A 284 24.35 30.87 6.39
N GLN A 285 23.18 30.91 7.03
CA GLN A 285 23.08 30.91 8.49
C GLN A 285 23.07 29.48 9.04
N VAL A 286 24.26 28.89 9.19
CA VAL A 286 24.48 27.56 9.75
C VAL A 286 25.29 27.66 11.03
N LEU A 287 24.74 27.12 12.12
CA LEU A 287 25.36 27.07 13.44
C LEU A 287 25.70 25.62 13.77
N LEU A 288 26.88 25.39 14.33
CA LEU A 288 27.38 24.07 14.64
C LEU A 288 27.27 23.78 16.13
N GLN A 289 26.61 22.67 16.46
CA GLN A 289 26.64 22.07 17.79
C GLN A 289 27.53 20.82 17.78
N ARG A 290 28.14 20.48 18.91
CA ARG A 290 29.01 19.30 18.99
C ARG A 290 28.19 18.02 18.93
N GLU A 291 27.13 17.97 19.72
CA GLU A 291 26.20 16.86 19.82
C GLU A 291 24.77 17.35 19.50
N ARG A 292 23.85 17.22 20.45
CA ARG A 292 22.46 17.66 20.33
C ARG A 292 22.10 18.65 21.43
N GLU A 293 23.07 19.30 22.04
CA GLU A 293 22.88 20.13 23.24
C GLU A 293 21.81 21.21 23.06
N ILE A 294 21.72 21.84 21.87
CA ILE A 294 20.68 22.84 21.62
C ILE A 294 19.35 22.17 21.28
N ALA A 295 19.36 21.14 20.45
CA ALA A 295 18.14 20.39 20.15
C ALA A 295 17.50 19.84 21.45
N GLU A 296 18.29 19.33 22.38
CA GLU A 296 17.84 18.82 23.69
C GLU A 296 17.34 19.92 24.61
N ALA A 297 18.01 21.09 24.66
CA ALA A 297 17.53 22.25 25.43
C ALA A 297 16.14 22.71 24.95
N TYR A 298 15.86 22.58 23.66
CA TYR A 298 14.54 22.86 23.06
C TYR A 298 13.61 21.64 23.03
N GLN A 299 13.98 20.53 23.69
CA GLN A 299 13.24 19.26 23.77
C GLN A 299 12.94 18.61 22.40
N GLY A 300 13.83 18.85 21.43
CA GLY A 300 13.84 18.28 20.08
C GLY A 300 14.38 16.86 20.03
N ARG A 301 13.47 15.88 19.98
CA ARG A 301 13.79 14.43 19.98
C ARG A 301 14.16 13.86 18.61
N GLY A 302 13.91 14.57 17.51
CA GLY A 302 14.14 14.09 16.15
C GLY A 302 14.66 15.17 15.21
N THR A 303 15.23 14.75 14.09
CA THR A 303 15.64 15.64 12.98
C THR A 303 14.99 15.16 11.68
N PRO A 304 14.52 16.07 10.80
CA PRO A 304 14.52 17.51 11.00
C PRO A 304 13.45 17.92 12.02
N GLY A 305 13.78 18.87 12.88
CA GLY A 305 12.84 19.49 13.83
C GLY A 305 12.99 20.99 13.77
N ALA A 306 11.91 21.76 13.99
CA ALA A 306 12.00 23.21 14.01
C ALA A 306 11.07 23.84 15.04
N VAL A 307 11.46 25.01 15.53
CA VAL A 307 10.67 25.82 16.45
C VAL A 307 10.81 27.29 16.07
N LEU A 308 9.70 28.02 16.17
CA LEU A 308 9.70 29.47 15.98
C LEU A 308 10.02 30.15 17.32
N VAL A 309 10.92 31.12 17.32
CA VAL A 309 11.19 32.03 18.43
C VAL A 309 10.71 33.41 18.02
N ARG A 310 9.90 34.05 18.86
CA ARG A 310 9.37 35.40 18.61
C ARG A 310 10.48 36.47 18.77
N PRO A 311 10.28 37.68 18.22
CA PRO A 311 11.22 38.79 18.43
C PRO A 311 11.52 39.09 19.91
N ASP A 312 10.52 38.91 20.79
CA ASP A 312 10.63 39.09 22.25
C ASP A 312 11.46 38.00 22.96
N GLY A 313 11.85 36.93 22.25
CA GLY A 313 12.66 35.84 22.79
C GLY A 313 11.87 34.70 23.41
N THR A 314 10.55 34.69 23.21
CA THR A 314 9.69 33.59 23.66
C THR A 314 9.47 32.56 22.57
N ILE A 315 9.12 31.34 22.95
CA ILE A 315 8.75 30.27 22.03
C ILE A 315 7.45 30.65 21.31
N GLY A 316 7.53 30.77 19.99
CA GLY A 316 6.48 31.20 19.09
C GLY A 316 5.55 30.10 18.57
N SER A 317 6.00 28.85 18.62
CA SER A 317 5.26 27.69 18.11
C SER A 317 5.54 26.42 18.93
N PRO A 318 4.67 25.41 18.85
CA PRO A 318 5.07 24.04 19.17
C PRO A 318 6.27 23.61 18.32
N LEU A 319 7.00 22.59 18.78
CA LEU A 319 8.06 21.99 17.97
C LEU A 319 7.45 21.25 16.77
N ALA A 320 7.76 21.70 15.57
CA ALA A 320 7.45 21.01 14.33
C ALA A 320 8.46 19.86 14.12
N GLN A 321 7.97 18.65 13.87
CA GLN A 321 8.81 17.49 13.56
C GLN A 321 8.53 16.98 12.14
N GLY A 322 9.59 16.77 11.36
CA GLY A 322 9.50 16.32 9.97
C GLY A 322 9.27 17.46 8.97
N ALA A 323 9.52 17.18 7.69
CA ALA A 323 9.54 18.18 6.63
C ALA A 323 8.18 18.90 6.46
N GLU A 324 7.06 18.18 6.47
CA GLU A 324 5.74 18.78 6.26
C GLU A 324 5.34 19.75 7.38
N ALA A 325 5.55 19.36 8.64
CA ALA A 325 5.25 20.24 9.77
C ALA A 325 6.10 21.51 9.75
N ILE A 326 7.37 21.39 9.30
CA ILE A 326 8.26 22.55 9.16
C ILE A 326 7.78 23.47 8.03
N ARG A 327 7.35 22.91 6.87
CA ARG A 327 6.78 23.72 5.77
C ARG A 327 5.53 24.47 6.21
N ALA A 328 4.63 23.80 6.92
CA ALA A 328 3.43 24.42 7.47
C ALA A 328 3.78 25.55 8.47
N LEU A 329 4.77 25.32 9.34
CA LEU A 329 5.26 26.33 10.28
C LEU A 329 5.86 27.54 9.56
N VAL A 330 6.69 27.33 8.54
CA VAL A 330 7.27 28.41 7.72
C VAL A 330 6.17 29.20 7.02
N ALA A 331 5.23 28.52 6.36
CA ALA A 331 4.12 29.15 5.65
C ALA A 331 3.28 30.02 6.61
N SER A 332 2.95 29.51 7.80
CA SER A 332 2.26 30.28 8.84
C SER A 332 3.08 31.50 9.27
N ALA A 333 4.39 31.34 9.51
CA ALA A 333 5.26 32.42 9.98
C ALA A 333 5.41 33.56 8.95
N VAL A 334 5.31 33.28 7.66
CA VAL A 334 5.44 34.30 6.59
C VAL A 334 4.11 34.85 6.07
N GLY A 335 2.99 34.40 6.65
CA GLY A 335 1.63 34.81 6.29
C GLY A 335 1.12 34.22 4.98
N LEU A 336 1.61 33.04 4.60
CA LEU A 336 1.05 32.29 3.47
C LEU A 336 -0.17 31.48 3.96
N PRO A 337 -1.20 31.29 3.10
CA PRO A 337 -2.34 30.45 3.45
C PRO A 337 -1.87 29.02 3.72
N VAL A 338 -1.91 28.62 4.98
CA VAL A 338 -1.70 27.23 5.39
C VAL A 338 -3.05 26.55 5.27
N LEU A 339 -3.22 25.68 4.27
CA LEU A 339 -4.24 24.65 4.40
C LEU A 339 -3.83 23.88 5.65
N HIS A 340 -4.60 24.00 6.73
CA HIS A 340 -4.37 23.19 7.92
C HIS A 340 -4.49 21.74 7.49
N ALA A 341 -3.35 21.12 7.19
CA ALA A 341 -3.23 19.69 7.23
C ALA A 341 -3.43 19.35 8.71
N VAL A 342 -4.69 19.07 9.09
CA VAL A 342 -4.95 18.23 10.25
C VAL A 342 -3.96 17.07 10.11
N PRO A 343 -3.14 16.77 11.13
CA PRO A 343 -2.26 15.61 11.04
C PRO A 343 -3.17 14.45 10.69
N ALA A 344 -3.04 13.94 9.47
CA ALA A 344 -3.72 12.73 9.10
C ALA A 344 -3.34 11.74 10.20
N PRO A 345 -4.30 11.20 10.98
CA PRO A 345 -3.95 10.06 11.78
C PRO A 345 -3.36 9.08 10.77
N LEU A 346 -2.11 8.66 11.01
CA LEU A 346 -1.45 7.62 10.20
C LEU A 346 -2.19 6.26 10.31
N ASN A 347 -3.37 6.25 10.95
CA ASN A 347 -4.26 5.13 11.13
C ASN A 347 -5.49 5.33 10.24
N GLY A 348 -5.41 4.78 9.04
CA GLY A 348 -6.48 4.81 8.06
C GLY A 348 -6.04 4.18 6.75
N HIS A 349 -5.75 2.89 6.76
CA HIS A 349 -5.86 2.08 5.54
C HIS A 349 -7.34 2.06 5.13
N GLY A 350 -7.79 3.16 4.51
CA GLY A 350 -9.02 3.15 3.75
C GLY A 350 -8.80 2.24 2.55
N ASN A 351 -9.43 1.07 2.58
CA ASN A 351 -9.51 0.13 1.46
C ASN A 351 -10.12 0.83 0.23
N GLY A 352 -9.27 1.47 -0.56
CA GLY A 352 -9.55 1.85 -1.93
C GLY A 352 -9.43 0.61 -2.81
N HIS A 353 -10.47 -0.22 -2.85
CA HIS A 353 -10.63 -1.23 -3.90
C HIS A 353 -11.00 -0.58 -5.25
N GLY A 354 -10.12 0.31 -5.73
CA GLY A 354 -10.12 0.80 -7.10
C GLY A 354 -8.85 0.30 -7.77
N ASN A 355 -8.94 -0.78 -8.53
CA ASN A 355 -7.90 -1.17 -9.48
C ASN A 355 -7.80 -0.09 -10.56
N GLY A 356 -6.98 0.91 -10.28
CA GLY A 356 -6.59 1.95 -11.20
C GLY A 356 -5.30 2.54 -10.68
N ALA A 357 -4.17 1.96 -11.11
CA ALA A 357 -2.92 2.69 -11.03
C ALA A 357 -3.17 4.07 -11.63
N LEU A 358 -2.93 5.13 -10.86
CA LEU A 358 -2.79 6.47 -11.43
C LEU A 358 -1.77 6.30 -12.58
N PRO A 359 -2.12 6.61 -13.84
CA PRO A 359 -1.15 6.53 -14.91
C PRO A 359 0.03 7.40 -14.49
N LEU A 360 1.23 6.83 -14.48
CA LEU A 360 2.46 7.60 -14.43
C LEU A 360 2.32 8.66 -15.53
N VAL A 361 2.22 9.93 -15.12
CA VAL A 361 2.16 11.06 -16.03
C VAL A 361 3.35 10.93 -16.98
N LYS A 362 3.09 10.76 -18.27
CA LYS A 362 4.15 10.64 -19.28
C LYS A 362 5.02 11.92 -19.20
N PRO A 363 6.35 11.84 -19.33
CA PRO A 363 7.23 13.02 -19.26
C PRO A 363 6.82 14.15 -20.21
N GLU A 364 6.17 13.81 -21.32
CA GLU A 364 5.64 14.73 -22.33
C GLU A 364 4.55 15.68 -21.79
N THR A 365 3.80 15.30 -20.75
CA THR A 365 2.75 16.17 -20.15
C THR A 365 3.32 17.18 -19.15
N LEU A 366 4.52 16.94 -18.59
CA LEU A 366 5.23 17.91 -17.75
C LEU A 366 5.95 19.00 -18.55
N ALA A 367 6.22 18.76 -19.85
CA ALA A 367 6.82 19.75 -20.74
C ALA A 367 5.91 20.98 -20.99
N ASN A 368 4.60 20.82 -20.77
CA ASN A 368 3.59 21.87 -20.92
C ASN A 368 3.10 22.47 -19.58
N ALA A 369 3.76 22.16 -18.46
CA ALA A 369 3.43 22.79 -17.19
C ALA A 369 3.72 24.31 -17.28
N SER A 370 2.69 25.13 -17.06
CA SER A 370 2.83 26.59 -17.09
C SER A 370 3.89 27.05 -16.09
N LYS A 371 4.86 27.83 -16.56
CA LYS A 371 5.91 28.37 -15.71
C LYS A 371 5.35 29.50 -14.85
N ILE A 372 5.80 29.60 -13.61
CA ILE A 372 5.44 30.72 -12.72
C ILE A 372 5.90 32.03 -13.39
N GLY A 373 4.99 33.00 -13.49
CA GLY A 373 5.22 34.31 -14.12
C GLY A 373 4.79 34.40 -15.59
N THR A 374 4.44 33.29 -16.26
CA THR A 374 3.80 33.34 -17.58
C THR A 374 2.28 33.43 -17.45
N PRO A 375 1.54 34.01 -18.43
CA PRO A 375 0.08 34.04 -18.41
C PRO A 375 -0.51 32.64 -18.21
N ALA A 376 -1.50 32.54 -17.32
CA ALA A 376 -2.23 31.28 -17.11
C ALA A 376 -2.95 30.84 -18.40
N PRO A 377 -3.05 29.53 -18.68
CA PRO A 377 -3.75 29.04 -19.87
C PRO A 377 -5.20 29.52 -19.90
N ALA A 378 -5.61 30.11 -21.02
CA ALA A 378 -6.99 30.53 -21.19
C ALA A 378 -7.89 29.30 -21.36
N PHE A 379 -9.03 29.32 -20.68
CA PHE A 379 -10.10 28.33 -20.87
C PHE A 379 -11.46 29.02 -20.78
N SER A 380 -12.46 28.35 -21.34
CA SER A 380 -13.85 28.76 -21.33
C SER A 380 -14.70 27.50 -21.18
N LEU A 381 -15.38 27.35 -20.05
CA LEU A 381 -16.08 26.12 -19.67
C LEU A 381 -17.51 26.45 -19.21
N PRO A 382 -18.50 25.57 -19.45
CA PRO A 382 -19.86 25.79 -18.98
C PRO A 382 -19.94 25.60 -17.46
N ASP A 383 -20.68 26.45 -16.78
CA ASP A 383 -21.03 26.30 -15.37
C ASP A 383 -22.18 25.30 -15.16
N LEU A 384 -22.61 25.12 -13.90
CA LEU A 384 -23.72 24.22 -13.55
C LEU A 384 -25.11 24.67 -14.07
N SER A 385 -25.22 25.87 -14.63
CA SER A 385 -26.42 26.38 -15.31
C SER A 385 -26.32 26.29 -16.84
N GLY A 386 -25.15 25.92 -17.37
CA GLY A 386 -24.84 25.91 -18.80
C GLY A 386 -24.34 27.25 -19.32
N GLN A 387 -24.14 28.26 -18.46
CA GLN A 387 -23.51 29.52 -18.83
C GLN A 387 -22.01 29.34 -19.00
N THR A 388 -21.47 29.82 -20.11
CA THR A 388 -20.02 29.81 -20.34
C THR A 388 -19.31 30.79 -19.42
N VAL A 389 -18.33 30.31 -18.66
CA VAL A 389 -17.47 31.11 -17.79
C VAL A 389 -16.02 30.98 -18.27
N ALA A 390 -15.37 32.12 -18.50
CA ALA A 390 -13.98 32.18 -18.98
C ALA A 390 -13.02 32.61 -17.86
N LEU A 391 -11.78 32.13 -17.90
CA LEU A 391 -10.75 32.57 -16.95
C LEU A 391 -10.51 34.09 -17.00
N SER A 392 -10.73 34.71 -18.17
CA SER A 392 -10.62 36.16 -18.34
C SER A 392 -11.58 36.97 -17.48
N ASP A 393 -12.71 36.38 -17.08
CA ASP A 393 -13.77 37.05 -16.31
C ASP A 393 -13.32 37.35 -14.87
N PHE A 394 -12.23 36.70 -14.44
CA PHE A 394 -11.63 36.84 -13.12
C PHE A 394 -10.42 37.79 -13.10
N ARG A 395 -10.10 38.46 -14.22
CA ARG A 395 -9.00 39.44 -14.27
C ARG A 395 -9.21 40.58 -13.27
N GLY A 396 -8.11 41.07 -12.70
CA GLY A 396 -8.12 42.13 -11.69
C GLY A 396 -8.33 41.64 -10.25
N HIS A 397 -8.57 40.34 -10.06
CA HIS A 397 -8.66 39.71 -8.73
C HIS A 397 -7.67 38.56 -8.60
N THR A 398 -7.09 38.40 -7.41
CA THR A 398 -6.37 37.17 -7.07
C THR A 398 -7.36 36.01 -7.11
N THR A 399 -7.13 35.04 -7.98
CA THR A 399 -8.07 33.93 -8.22
C THR A 399 -7.38 32.60 -7.98
N LEU A 400 -8.01 31.75 -7.17
CA LEU A 400 -7.59 30.39 -6.88
C LEU A 400 -8.40 29.42 -7.75
N LEU A 401 -7.72 28.66 -8.59
CA LEU A 401 -8.32 27.56 -9.36
C LEU A 401 -8.25 26.27 -8.54
N LEU A 402 -9.42 25.69 -8.24
CA LEU A 402 -9.50 24.40 -7.55
C LEU A 402 -10.00 23.31 -8.51
N PHE A 403 -9.11 22.38 -8.84
CA PHE A 403 -9.43 21.22 -9.66
C PHE A 403 -9.90 20.06 -8.77
N ARG A 404 -11.12 19.55 -9.01
CA ARG A 404 -11.69 18.47 -8.18
C ARG A 404 -12.63 17.56 -8.96
N ARG A 405 -13.04 16.45 -8.34
CA ARG A 405 -14.12 15.58 -8.84
C ARG A 405 -15.06 15.16 -7.70
N PRO A 406 -16.37 15.02 -7.92
CA PRO A 406 -17.32 14.64 -6.85
C PRO A 406 -17.01 13.29 -6.20
N SER A 407 -16.56 12.31 -6.98
CA SER A 407 -16.22 10.95 -6.52
C SER A 407 -14.85 10.81 -5.84
N CYS A 408 -14.07 11.89 -5.73
CA CYS A 408 -12.75 11.89 -5.11
C CYS A 408 -12.87 11.91 -3.57
N GLY A 409 -12.50 10.81 -2.91
CA GLY A 409 -12.61 10.68 -1.44
C GLY A 409 -11.78 11.71 -0.64
N PHE A 410 -10.62 12.15 -1.14
CA PHE A 410 -9.86 13.25 -0.52
C PHE A 410 -10.58 14.60 -0.67
N CYS A 411 -11.13 14.85 -1.86
CA CYS A 411 -11.85 16.07 -2.18
C CYS A 411 -13.16 16.18 -1.39
N GLN A 412 -13.79 15.06 -1.04
CA GLN A 412 -14.95 15.00 -0.15
C GLN A 412 -14.59 15.40 1.29
N ARG A 413 -13.42 14.97 1.80
CA ARG A 413 -12.98 15.33 3.15
C ARG A 413 -12.67 16.82 3.31
N MET A 414 -12.22 17.48 2.25
CA MET A 414 -11.96 18.93 2.23
C MET A 414 -13.25 19.76 2.09
N LEU A 415 -14.36 19.16 1.68
CA LEU A 415 -15.59 19.89 1.35
C LEU A 415 -16.14 20.73 2.52
N PRO A 416 -16.21 20.24 3.77
CA PRO A 416 -16.69 21.04 4.89
C PRO A 416 -15.82 22.28 5.15
N ASP A 417 -14.50 22.14 5.06
CA ASP A 417 -13.56 23.25 5.24
C ASP A 417 -13.72 24.30 4.14
N LEU A 418 -13.93 23.84 2.91
CA LEU A 418 -14.17 24.72 1.77
C LEU A 418 -15.48 25.50 1.93
N GLN A 419 -16.56 24.83 2.35
CA GLN A 419 -17.84 25.47 2.64
C GLN A 419 -17.73 26.48 3.79
N ALA A 420 -16.97 26.15 4.84
CA ALA A 420 -16.71 27.06 5.96
C ALA A 420 -15.90 28.29 5.52
N TRP A 421 -14.90 28.10 4.66
CA TRP A 421 -14.11 29.18 4.07
C TRP A 421 -14.96 30.09 3.17
N GLU A 422 -15.87 29.53 2.36
CA GLU A 422 -16.81 30.32 1.55
C GLU A 422 -17.86 31.06 2.40
N ALA A 423 -18.21 30.50 3.56
CA ALA A 423 -19.16 31.12 4.48
C ALA A 423 -18.53 32.33 5.20
N ASN A 424 -17.26 32.22 5.60
CA ASN A 424 -16.51 33.24 6.32
C ASN A 424 -15.10 33.41 5.73
N PRO A 425 -14.97 34.03 4.54
CA PRO A 425 -13.68 34.17 3.89
C PRO A 425 -12.78 35.14 4.69
N PRO A 426 -11.48 34.83 4.85
CA PRO A 426 -10.55 35.73 5.52
C PRO A 426 -10.36 37.03 4.71
N PRO A 427 -9.88 38.11 5.36
CA PRO A 427 -9.47 39.32 4.64
C PRO A 427 -8.47 38.99 3.53
N ASP A 428 -8.66 39.60 2.36
CA ASP A 428 -7.84 39.38 1.15
C ASP A 428 -7.87 37.96 0.55
N ALA A 429 -8.86 37.14 0.92
CA ALA A 429 -9.08 35.83 0.33
C ALA A 429 -9.19 35.91 -1.22
N PRO A 430 -8.51 35.02 -1.97
CA PRO A 430 -8.66 34.97 -3.42
C PRO A 430 -10.10 34.57 -3.78
N ARG A 431 -10.57 34.97 -4.96
CA ARG A 431 -11.80 34.41 -5.53
C ARG A 431 -11.56 32.95 -5.88
N LEU A 432 -12.46 32.07 -5.49
CA LEU A 432 -12.38 30.66 -5.83
C LEU A 432 -13.15 30.39 -7.12
N LEU A 433 -12.52 29.68 -8.05
CA LEU A 433 -13.17 29.12 -9.24
C LEU A 433 -12.89 27.61 -9.25
N VAL A 434 -13.95 26.82 -9.21
CA VAL A 434 -13.87 25.38 -9.11
C VAL A 434 -14.00 24.78 -10.50
N VAL A 435 -12.96 24.07 -10.94
CA VAL A 435 -12.99 23.29 -12.19
C VAL A 435 -13.24 21.84 -11.80
N SER A 436 -14.35 21.28 -12.25
CA SER A 436 -14.73 19.92 -11.88
C SER A 436 -15.18 19.07 -13.04
N THR A 437 -14.97 17.76 -12.92
CA THR A 437 -15.57 16.78 -13.83
C THR A 437 -16.80 16.15 -13.16
N GLY A 438 -17.51 15.26 -13.86
CA GLY A 438 -18.70 14.59 -13.33
C GLY A 438 -19.98 15.32 -13.71
N SER A 439 -21.11 14.85 -13.21
CA SER A 439 -22.40 15.40 -13.64
C SER A 439 -22.71 16.76 -12.98
N VAL A 440 -23.63 17.50 -13.58
CA VAL A 440 -24.16 18.75 -13.02
C VAL A 440 -24.81 18.50 -11.66
N GLU A 441 -25.56 17.40 -11.53
CA GLU A 441 -26.27 17.01 -10.31
C GLU A 441 -25.28 16.70 -9.17
N GLU A 442 -24.25 15.89 -9.46
CA GLU A 442 -23.20 15.55 -8.50
C GLU A 442 -22.48 16.80 -8.00
N ASN A 443 -22.16 17.74 -8.89
CA ASN A 443 -21.49 18.98 -8.53
C ASN A 443 -22.40 19.95 -7.77
N ARG A 444 -23.70 20.02 -8.13
CA ARG A 444 -24.69 20.84 -7.43
C ARG A 444 -24.92 20.36 -6.00
N ALA A 445 -24.89 19.05 -5.77
CA ALA A 445 -25.04 18.45 -4.45
C ALA A 445 -23.94 18.86 -3.45
N LEU A 446 -22.81 19.39 -3.94
CA LEU A 446 -21.68 19.82 -3.11
C LEU A 446 -21.95 21.16 -2.40
N GLY A 447 -22.98 21.90 -2.81
CA GLY A 447 -23.43 23.11 -2.10
C GLY A 447 -22.39 24.24 -2.02
N LEU A 448 -21.47 24.30 -2.99
CA LEU A 448 -20.48 25.38 -3.06
C LEU A 448 -21.12 26.67 -3.57
N ARG A 449 -20.69 27.80 -3.00
CA ARG A 449 -21.09 29.15 -3.41
C ARG A 449 -20.25 29.67 -4.57
N SER A 450 -19.01 29.21 -4.69
CA SER A 450 -18.13 29.61 -5.79
C SER A 450 -18.62 29.08 -7.14
N PRO A 451 -18.32 29.78 -8.24
CA PRO A 451 -18.58 29.27 -9.57
C PRO A 451 -17.92 27.90 -9.77
N VAL A 452 -18.71 26.93 -10.23
CA VAL A 452 -18.25 25.59 -10.60
C VAL A 452 -18.43 25.43 -12.10
N VAL A 453 -17.32 25.23 -12.81
CA VAL A 453 -17.29 24.96 -14.24
C VAL A 453 -16.98 23.49 -14.51
N LEU A 454 -17.59 22.94 -15.55
CA LEU A 454 -17.48 21.53 -15.90
C LEU A 454 -16.43 21.33 -17.00
N ASP A 455 -15.42 20.54 -16.67
CA ASP A 455 -14.43 20.00 -17.58
C ASP A 455 -14.87 18.57 -17.95
N GLN A 456 -15.32 18.37 -19.19
CA GLN A 456 -15.88 17.10 -19.66
C GLN A 456 -14.90 16.28 -20.53
N ASP A 457 -13.69 16.78 -20.74
CA ASP A 457 -12.69 16.16 -21.62
C ASP A 457 -11.74 15.19 -20.88
#